data_AF-A0A2G9YH89-F1
#
_entry.id   AF-A0A2G9YH89-F1
#
_cell.length_a   1.000
_cell.length_b   1.000
_cell.length_c   1.000
_cell.angle_alpha   90.00
_cell.angle_beta   90.00
_cell.angle_gamma   90.00
#
_symmetry.space_group_name_H-M   'P 1'
#
loop_
_entity.id
_entity.type
_entity.pdbx_description
1 polymer ?
#
loop_
_entity_poly.entity_id
_entity_poly.type
_entity_poly.pdbx_seq_one_letter_code
_entity_poly.pdbx_strand_id
1 'polypeptide(L)'
;MKLIIVESPTKSNTIKKFLGKDYDVAATYGHIRDLPQDSFGIDLKNNFQPDYVIPTKAKKVIKTLKALVKKSDSVILASDEDREGEAISWHLIKALGLEKKSSIPYQRIAFHEITKPAIEKALENPRNIDMNLVDAQQARRILDRIVGYRLSPFLWKKIAQGLSAGRVQSVAVRLIVERETEIKNFIAQEYWDINALLKKEENNEFEAILSKIDKETISKFSIQTKIKADEIIKNLDNADYKISNIEKKETKKSPLPPFTTSTLQQEAWKKLHFPA
;
A
#
# COMPACT_ATOMS: atom_id res chain seq x y z
N MET A 1 12.83 -36.85 3.82
CA MET A 1 11.90 -35.88 3.19
C MET A 1 11.93 -34.56 3.96
N LYS A 2 12.06 -33.42 3.28
CA LYS A 2 12.06 -32.08 3.88
C LYS A 2 10.67 -31.43 3.74
N LEU A 3 10.17 -30.79 4.79
CA LEU A 3 8.87 -30.09 4.75
C LEU A 3 9.06 -28.59 4.55
N ILE A 4 8.54 -28.05 3.44
CA ILE A 4 8.47 -26.61 3.20
C ILE A 4 7.12 -26.08 3.66
N ILE A 5 7.11 -25.01 4.44
CA ILE A 5 5.90 -24.33 4.91
C ILE A 5 5.85 -22.92 4.32
N VAL A 6 4.76 -22.62 3.61
CA VAL A 6 4.46 -21.30 3.05
C VAL A 6 3.18 -20.72 3.62
N GLU A 7 2.91 -19.45 3.36
CA GLU A 7 1.72 -18.75 3.88
C GLU A 7 0.42 -19.11 3.16
N SER A 8 0.45 -19.35 1.85
CA SER A 8 -0.76 -19.45 1.01
C SER A 8 -0.80 -20.73 0.17
N PRO A 9 -2.01 -21.26 -0.11
CA PRO A 9 -2.17 -22.48 -0.92
C PRO A 9 -1.67 -22.32 -2.34
N THR A 10 -1.87 -21.14 -2.94
CA THR A 10 -1.42 -20.85 -4.29
C THR A 10 0.11 -20.94 -4.39
N LYS A 11 0.84 -20.36 -3.42
CA LYS A 11 2.30 -20.48 -3.34
C LYS A 11 2.72 -21.94 -3.17
N SER A 12 2.03 -22.69 -2.31
CA SER A 12 2.32 -24.11 -2.09
C SER A 12 2.18 -24.91 -3.40
N ASN A 13 1.08 -24.70 -4.12
CA ASN A 13 0.81 -25.38 -5.39
C ASN A 13 1.83 -25.01 -6.48
N THR A 14 2.29 -23.76 -6.54
CA THR A 14 3.31 -23.34 -7.51
C THR A 14 4.67 -23.93 -7.17
N ILE A 15 5.11 -23.85 -5.92
CA ILE A 15 6.42 -24.37 -5.48
C ILE A 15 6.48 -25.90 -5.63
N LYS A 16 5.39 -26.62 -5.36
CA LYS A 16 5.30 -28.07 -5.61
C LYS A 16 5.63 -28.46 -7.06
N LYS A 17 5.38 -27.59 -8.04
CA LYS A 17 5.69 -27.86 -9.46
C LYS A 17 7.19 -27.77 -9.75
N PHE A 18 7.95 -27.04 -8.94
CA PHE A 18 9.39 -26.84 -9.13
C PHE A 18 10.23 -27.85 -8.36
N LEU A 19 9.69 -28.41 -7.28
CA LEU A 19 10.41 -29.29 -6.38
C LEU A 19 10.16 -30.77 -6.66
N GLY A 20 11.20 -31.57 -6.46
CA GLY A 20 11.16 -33.03 -6.62
C GLY A 20 10.53 -33.75 -5.43
N LYS A 21 10.58 -35.09 -5.47
CA LYS A 21 10.00 -36.00 -4.46
C LYS A 21 10.62 -35.88 -3.06
N ASP A 22 11.76 -35.20 -2.94
CA ASP A 22 12.47 -35.00 -1.67
C ASP A 22 11.79 -33.97 -0.75
N TYR A 23 10.86 -33.19 -1.30
CA TYR A 23 10.17 -32.11 -0.61
C TYR A 23 8.66 -32.35 -0.52
N ASP A 24 8.11 -32.20 0.69
CA ASP A 24 6.69 -31.97 0.88
C ASP A 24 6.43 -30.48 1.12
N VAL A 25 5.31 -29.95 0.66
CA VAL A 25 4.99 -28.53 0.78
C VAL A 25 3.60 -28.35 1.39
N ALA A 26 3.53 -27.57 2.47
CA ALA A 26 2.30 -27.26 3.19
C ALA A 26 2.10 -25.74 3.31
N ALA A 27 0.85 -25.33 3.56
CA ALA A 27 0.48 -23.93 3.73
C ALA A 27 -0.12 -23.65 5.11
N THR A 28 0.13 -22.47 5.67
CA THR A 28 -0.44 -22.03 6.96
C THR A 28 -1.81 -21.38 6.85
N TYR A 29 -2.21 -20.98 5.64
CA TYR A 29 -3.45 -20.23 5.37
C TYR A 29 -3.50 -18.92 6.18
N GLY A 30 -2.37 -18.20 6.23
CA GLY A 30 -2.20 -16.94 6.95
C GLY A 30 -1.53 -17.09 8.33
N HIS A 31 -1.77 -16.11 9.22
CA HIS A 31 -1.21 -16.11 10.58
C HIS A 31 -1.80 -17.22 11.44
N ILE A 32 -0.91 -17.90 12.16
CA ILE A 32 -1.25 -19.08 13.00
C ILE A 32 -1.26 -18.78 14.51
N ARG A 33 -0.72 -17.62 14.90
CA ARG A 33 -0.73 -17.08 16.26
C ARG A 33 -1.08 -15.60 16.16
N ASP A 34 -1.80 -15.11 17.16
CA ASP A 34 -2.14 -13.70 17.29
C ASP A 34 -2.39 -13.37 18.77
N LEU A 35 -2.48 -12.08 19.08
CA LEU A 35 -2.92 -11.61 20.40
C LEU A 35 -4.39 -12.02 20.62
N PRO A 36 -4.81 -12.27 21.87
CA PRO A 36 -6.18 -12.64 22.20
C PRO A 36 -7.17 -11.57 21.72
N GLN A 37 -8.35 -12.03 21.31
CA GLN A 37 -9.43 -11.17 20.82
C GLN A 37 -10.14 -10.44 21.96
N ASP A 38 -10.38 -11.16 23.06
CA ASP A 38 -11.24 -10.69 24.17
C ASP A 38 -10.46 -10.02 25.31
N SER A 39 -9.13 -9.99 25.23
CA SER A 39 -8.28 -9.38 26.26
C SER A 39 -7.14 -8.56 25.65
N PHE A 40 -6.52 -7.72 26.48
CA PHE A 40 -5.46 -6.82 26.03
C PHE A 40 -4.24 -7.59 25.50
N GLY A 41 -3.84 -8.67 26.16
CA GLY A 41 -2.81 -9.61 25.69
C GLY A 41 -1.39 -9.08 25.65
N ILE A 42 -1.11 -7.96 26.33
CA ILE A 42 0.22 -7.34 26.38
C ILE A 42 0.50 -6.96 27.83
N ASP A 43 1.61 -7.46 28.38
CA ASP A 43 2.08 -7.09 29.71
C ASP A 43 2.96 -5.83 29.65
N LEU A 44 2.38 -4.69 30.05
CA LEU A 44 3.08 -3.40 30.05
C LEU A 44 4.14 -3.28 31.14
N LYS A 45 4.09 -4.11 32.19
CA LYS A 45 5.06 -4.07 33.30
C LYS A 45 6.29 -4.90 32.97
N ASN A 46 6.10 -6.01 32.26
CA ASN A 46 7.16 -6.93 31.88
C ASN A 46 7.61 -6.70 30.42
N ASN A 47 8.11 -5.49 30.14
CA ASN A 47 8.70 -5.12 28.85
C ASN A 47 7.82 -5.40 27.61
N PHE A 48 6.52 -5.09 27.70
CA PHE A 48 5.54 -5.26 26.63
C PHE A 48 5.37 -6.70 26.15
N GLN A 49 5.61 -7.70 27.01
CA GLN A 49 5.54 -9.10 26.63
C GLN A 49 4.15 -9.47 26.07
N PRO A 50 4.06 -9.97 24.82
CA PRO A 50 2.78 -10.34 24.21
C PRO A 50 2.37 -11.78 24.55
N ASP A 51 1.10 -11.96 24.93
CA ASP A 51 0.48 -13.26 25.17
C ASP A 51 -0.15 -13.80 23.88
N TYR A 52 0.68 -14.32 22.99
CA TYR A 52 0.21 -14.89 21.74
C TYR A 52 -0.52 -16.23 21.93
N VAL A 53 -1.76 -16.29 21.45
CA VAL A 53 -2.60 -17.48 21.44
C VAL A 53 -2.70 -18.07 20.03
N ILE A 54 -3.11 -19.34 19.94
CA ILE A 54 -3.47 -19.98 18.68
C ILE A 54 -4.97 -19.73 18.43
N PRO A 55 -5.35 -18.95 17.39
CA PRO A 55 -6.75 -18.75 17.04
C PRO A 55 -7.44 -20.08 16.73
N THR A 56 -8.72 -20.23 17.08
CA THR A 56 -9.48 -21.47 16.86
C THR A 56 -9.40 -21.96 15.41
N LYS A 57 -9.46 -21.03 14.44
CA LYS A 57 -9.32 -21.33 13.00
C LYS A 57 -7.97 -21.97 12.63
N ALA A 58 -6.89 -21.64 13.35
CA ALA A 58 -5.54 -22.14 13.07
C ALA A 58 -5.24 -23.49 13.73
N LYS A 59 -6.05 -23.93 14.72
CA LYS A 59 -5.80 -25.17 15.47
C LYS A 59 -5.74 -26.42 14.56
N LYS A 60 -6.64 -26.54 13.59
CA LYS A 60 -6.67 -27.66 12.64
C LYS A 60 -5.40 -27.68 11.79
N VAL A 61 -5.00 -26.52 11.26
CA VAL A 61 -3.79 -26.36 10.43
C VAL A 61 -2.54 -26.72 11.24
N ILE A 62 -2.39 -26.19 12.46
CA ILE A 62 -1.25 -26.51 13.33
C ILE A 62 -1.19 -28.00 13.67
N LYS A 63 -2.34 -28.65 13.93
CA LYS A 63 -2.38 -30.10 14.17
C LYS A 63 -1.85 -30.88 12.97
N THR A 64 -2.26 -30.50 11.76
CA THR A 64 -1.77 -31.11 10.52
C THR A 64 -0.28 -30.86 10.33
N LEU A 65 0.18 -29.61 10.48
CA LEU A 65 1.60 -29.25 10.35
C LEU A 65 2.46 -30.00 11.36
N LYS A 66 2.04 -30.12 12.63
CA LYS A 66 2.76 -30.92 13.64
C LYS A 66 2.89 -32.39 13.25
N ALA A 67 1.87 -32.97 12.62
CA ALA A 67 1.93 -34.35 12.13
C ALA A 67 2.91 -34.50 10.97
N LEU A 68 2.98 -33.52 10.06
CA LEU A 68 3.95 -33.52 8.95
C LEU A 68 5.38 -33.29 9.45
N VAL A 69 5.56 -32.35 10.38
CA VAL A 69 6.85 -32.07 11.02
C VAL A 69 7.42 -33.36 11.62
N LYS A 70 6.66 -34.11 12.41
CA LYS A 70 7.10 -35.38 13.02
C LYS A 70 7.56 -36.45 12.01
N LYS A 71 7.13 -36.37 10.75
CA LYS A 71 7.49 -37.31 9.67
C LYS A 71 8.63 -36.79 8.78
N SER A 72 9.11 -35.59 9.04
CA SER A 72 10.08 -34.89 8.19
C SER A 72 11.45 -34.86 8.85
N ASP A 73 12.51 -34.92 8.04
CA ASP A 73 13.88 -34.86 8.54
C ASP A 73 14.28 -33.42 8.91
N SER A 74 13.72 -32.44 8.21
CA SER A 74 13.92 -31.02 8.47
C SER A 74 12.73 -30.19 7.99
N VAL A 75 12.59 -28.99 8.55
CA VAL A 75 11.56 -28.01 8.17
C VAL A 75 12.19 -26.80 7.48
N ILE A 76 11.57 -26.31 6.42
CA ILE A 76 12.00 -25.12 5.69
C ILE A 76 10.86 -24.11 5.74
N LEU A 77 11.12 -22.94 6.29
CA LEU A 77 10.18 -21.84 6.41
C LEU A 77 10.38 -20.91 5.20
N ALA A 78 9.35 -20.79 4.36
CA ALA A 78 9.39 -20.13 3.06
C ALA A 78 8.29 -19.06 2.93
N SER A 79 8.12 -18.25 3.99
CA SER A 79 7.27 -17.06 3.96
C SER A 79 7.92 -15.91 3.21
N ASP A 80 7.19 -14.82 2.99
CA ASP A 80 7.69 -13.69 2.20
C ASP A 80 8.89 -12.97 2.82
N GLU A 81 9.65 -12.30 1.97
CA GLU A 81 10.85 -11.54 2.36
C GLU A 81 10.50 -10.13 2.86
N ASP A 82 9.61 -10.08 3.85
CA ASP A 82 9.30 -8.87 4.58
C ASP A 82 9.17 -9.17 6.08
N ARG A 83 8.90 -8.14 6.88
CA ARG A 83 8.75 -8.29 8.33
C ARG A 83 7.55 -9.15 8.73
N GLU A 84 6.48 -9.19 7.93
CA GLU A 84 5.28 -9.99 8.22
C GLU A 84 5.57 -11.47 7.98
N GLY A 85 6.21 -11.78 6.86
CA GLY A 85 6.72 -13.11 6.54
C GLY A 85 7.71 -13.59 7.59
N GLU A 86 8.64 -12.74 8.06
CA GLU A 86 9.57 -13.11 9.12
C GLU A 86 8.86 -13.42 10.44
N ALA A 87 7.89 -12.61 10.84
CA ALA A 87 7.06 -12.86 12.03
C ALA A 87 6.22 -14.14 11.92
N ILE A 88 5.67 -14.45 10.74
CA ILE A 88 4.97 -15.72 10.48
C ILE A 88 5.91 -16.92 10.69
N SER A 89 7.12 -16.85 10.14
CA SER A 89 8.14 -17.88 10.32
C SER A 89 8.52 -18.05 11.80
N TRP A 90 8.70 -16.96 12.52
CA TRP A 90 8.93 -16.99 13.97
C TRP A 90 7.76 -17.61 14.75
N HIS A 91 6.52 -17.24 14.42
CA HIS A 91 5.34 -17.84 15.03
C HIS A 91 5.22 -19.34 14.74
N LEU A 92 5.62 -19.80 13.56
CA LEU A 92 5.67 -21.21 13.18
C LEU A 92 6.64 -22.00 14.06
N ILE A 93 7.84 -21.47 14.26
CA ILE A 93 8.84 -22.09 15.13
C ILE A 93 8.26 -22.34 16.52
N LYS A 94 7.65 -21.31 17.12
CA LYS A 94 7.03 -21.38 18.44
C LYS A 94 5.81 -22.31 18.47
N ALA A 95 4.92 -22.25 17.47
CA ALA A 95 3.70 -23.05 17.44
C ALA A 95 3.96 -24.54 17.20
N LEU A 96 4.96 -24.86 16.38
CA LEU A 96 5.34 -26.22 16.01
C LEU A 96 6.33 -26.84 16.99
N GLY A 97 6.92 -26.05 17.90
CA GLY A 97 7.90 -26.53 18.88
C GLY A 97 9.26 -26.84 18.25
N LEU A 98 9.69 -26.02 17.29
CA LEU A 98 10.96 -26.17 16.57
C LEU A 98 12.14 -25.43 17.24
N GLU A 99 11.99 -25.05 18.51
CA GLU A 99 13.03 -24.34 19.27
C GLU A 99 14.20 -25.26 19.65
N LYS A 100 15.27 -24.73 20.26
CA LYS A 100 16.60 -25.37 20.48
C LYS A 100 16.61 -26.80 21.09
N LYS A 101 15.49 -27.31 21.62
CA LYS A 101 15.34 -28.69 22.14
C LYS A 101 14.65 -29.64 21.16
N SER A 102 14.27 -29.18 19.97
CA SER A 102 13.62 -29.98 18.95
C SER A 102 14.61 -30.91 18.27
N SER A 103 14.23 -32.17 18.06
CA SER A 103 15.02 -33.14 17.30
C SER A 103 15.01 -32.84 15.80
N ILE A 104 14.16 -31.91 15.34
CA ILE A 104 13.95 -31.61 13.92
C ILE A 104 14.48 -30.20 13.63
N PRO A 105 15.57 -30.06 12.85
CA PRO A 105 16.11 -28.76 12.50
C PRO A 105 15.17 -27.99 11.57
N TYR A 106 15.24 -26.66 11.66
CA TYR A 106 14.55 -25.76 10.73
C TYR A 106 15.54 -24.84 9.99
N GLN A 107 15.14 -24.41 8.80
CA GLN A 107 15.85 -23.43 7.97
C GLN A 107 14.87 -22.36 7.50
N ARG A 108 15.34 -21.15 7.20
CA ARG A 108 14.54 -20.06 6.61
C ARG A 108 15.09 -19.75 5.22
N ILE A 109 14.23 -19.75 4.20
CA ILE A 109 14.59 -19.35 2.83
C ILE A 109 13.74 -18.15 2.43
N ALA A 110 14.30 -17.19 1.72
CA ALA A 110 13.58 -16.00 1.24
C ALA A 110 13.79 -15.83 -0.27
N PHE A 111 12.79 -15.30 -0.96
CA PHE A 111 12.82 -15.06 -2.40
C PHE A 111 11.83 -13.95 -2.76
N HIS A 112 12.19 -13.14 -3.76
CA HIS A 112 11.35 -12.05 -4.25
C HIS A 112 10.41 -12.47 -5.38
N GLU A 113 10.68 -13.60 -6.03
CA GLU A 113 9.90 -14.12 -7.14
C GLU A 113 9.75 -15.65 -7.04
N ILE A 114 8.65 -16.17 -7.60
CA ILE A 114 8.32 -17.59 -7.54
C ILE A 114 8.68 -18.24 -8.87
N THR A 115 9.99 -18.38 -9.11
CA THR A 115 10.54 -19.06 -10.28
C THR A 115 11.41 -20.24 -9.84
N LYS A 116 11.54 -21.27 -10.68
CA LYS A 116 12.36 -22.45 -10.35
C LYS A 116 13.80 -22.07 -9.94
N PRO A 117 14.53 -21.21 -10.69
CA PRO A 117 15.89 -20.81 -10.31
C PRO A 117 15.95 -20.03 -8.99
N ALA A 118 14.97 -19.16 -8.71
CA ALA A 118 14.93 -18.40 -7.47
C ALA A 118 14.72 -19.31 -6.25
N ILE A 119 13.81 -20.30 -6.37
CA ILE A 119 13.56 -21.27 -5.30
C ILE A 119 14.77 -22.19 -5.07
N GLU A 120 15.41 -22.69 -6.13
CA GLU A 120 16.62 -23.52 -6.02
C GLU A 120 17.75 -22.75 -5.34
N LYS A 121 18.01 -21.51 -5.77
CA LYS A 121 19.02 -20.64 -5.14
C LYS A 121 18.72 -20.35 -3.67
N ALA A 122 17.44 -20.16 -3.32
CA ALA A 122 17.03 -19.93 -1.94
C ALA A 122 17.21 -21.18 -1.06
N LEU A 123 16.99 -22.37 -1.62
CA LEU A 123 17.23 -23.66 -0.94
C LEU A 123 18.71 -23.95 -0.71
N GLU A 124 19.58 -23.50 -1.63
CA GLU A 124 21.04 -23.60 -1.48
C GLU A 124 21.60 -22.64 -0.43
N ASN A 125 20.95 -21.49 -0.21
CA ASN A 125 21.40 -20.42 0.67
C ASN A 125 20.39 -20.12 1.79
N PRO A 126 20.09 -21.08 2.68
CA PRO A 126 19.21 -20.84 3.81
C PRO A 126 19.85 -19.85 4.78
N ARG A 127 19.00 -19.00 5.38
CA ARG A 127 19.38 -18.04 6.42
C ARG A 127 18.75 -18.39 7.75
N ASN A 128 19.16 -17.68 8.79
CA ASN A 128 18.49 -17.69 10.09
C ASN A 128 17.33 -16.70 10.11
N ILE A 129 16.44 -16.86 11.10
CA ILE A 129 15.41 -15.86 11.38
C ILE A 129 16.07 -14.56 11.80
N ASP A 130 15.70 -13.47 11.14
CA ASP A 130 16.10 -12.13 11.52
C ASP A 130 15.18 -11.61 12.63
N MET A 131 15.67 -11.66 13.86
CA MET A 131 14.92 -11.20 15.03
C MET A 131 14.63 -9.69 14.98
N ASN A 132 15.42 -8.87 14.28
CA ASN A 132 15.13 -7.44 14.17
C ASN A 132 13.86 -7.18 13.35
N LEU A 133 13.67 -7.95 12.27
CA LEU A 133 12.43 -7.88 11.46
C LEU A 133 11.22 -8.39 12.26
N VAL A 134 11.40 -9.47 13.01
CA VAL A 134 10.35 -9.99 13.91
C VAL A 134 9.98 -8.93 14.94
N ASP A 135 10.96 -8.35 15.64
CA ASP A 135 10.74 -7.37 16.69
C ASP A 135 10.13 -6.07 16.13
N ALA A 136 10.50 -5.66 14.91
CA ALA A 136 9.85 -4.54 14.23
C ALA A 136 8.35 -4.82 13.93
N GLN A 137 8.01 -6.04 13.52
CA GLN A 137 6.62 -6.45 13.31
C GLN A 137 5.86 -6.53 14.64
N GLN A 138 6.46 -7.12 15.68
CA GLN A 138 5.87 -7.21 17.01
C GLN A 138 5.62 -5.83 17.62
N ALA A 139 6.60 -4.92 17.52
CA ALA A 139 6.47 -3.54 18.00
C ALA A 139 5.30 -2.82 17.33
N ARG A 140 5.14 -2.96 16.00
CA ARG A 140 3.97 -2.43 15.28
C ARG A 140 2.67 -3.04 15.81
N ARG A 141 2.62 -4.38 15.97
CA ARG A 141 1.42 -5.10 16.44
C ARG A 141 1.01 -4.67 17.84
N ILE A 142 1.98 -4.53 18.75
CA ILE A 142 1.79 -4.07 20.13
C ILE A 142 1.31 -2.62 20.15
N LEU A 143 1.96 -1.74 19.39
CA LEU A 143 1.58 -0.32 19.31
C LEU A 143 0.14 -0.15 18.82
N ASP A 144 -0.23 -0.83 17.74
CA ASP A 144 -1.58 -0.75 17.19
C ASP A 144 -2.62 -1.31 18.19
N ARG A 145 -2.27 -2.36 18.96
CA ARG A 145 -3.10 -2.89 20.04
C ARG A 145 -3.27 -1.90 21.19
N ILE A 146 -2.20 -1.23 21.63
CA ILE A 146 -2.26 -0.21 22.70
C ILE A 146 -3.21 0.91 22.30
N VAL A 147 -3.05 1.45 21.08
CA VAL A 147 -3.88 2.56 20.59
C VAL A 147 -5.33 2.12 20.48
N GLY A 148 -5.61 1.00 19.81
CA GLY A 148 -6.97 0.52 19.61
C GLY A 148 -7.69 0.22 20.93
N TYR A 149 -7.04 -0.52 21.84
CA TYR A 149 -7.67 -0.97 23.08
C TYR A 149 -7.87 0.17 24.09
N ARG A 150 -6.99 1.17 24.12
CA ARG A 150 -7.13 2.31 25.05
C ARG A 150 -8.03 3.41 24.52
N LEU A 151 -7.97 3.73 23.22
CA LEU A 151 -8.73 4.86 22.67
C LEU A 151 -10.15 4.48 22.26
N SER A 152 -10.42 3.26 21.78
CA SER A 152 -11.79 2.89 21.34
C SER A 152 -12.84 3.03 22.46
N PRO A 153 -12.59 2.57 23.71
CA PRO A 153 -13.54 2.79 24.81
C PRO A 153 -13.77 4.26 25.14
N PHE A 154 -12.77 5.12 24.92
CA PHE A 154 -12.92 6.56 25.09
C PHE A 154 -13.83 7.15 24.00
N LEU A 155 -13.66 6.73 22.74
CA LEU A 155 -14.55 7.13 21.64
C LEU A 155 -16.00 6.68 21.89
N TRP A 156 -16.21 5.50 22.48
CA TRP A 156 -17.56 5.02 22.83
C TRP A 156 -18.25 5.90 23.86
N LYS A 157 -17.50 6.39 24.84
CA LYS A 157 -18.03 7.28 25.89
C LYS A 157 -18.28 8.71 25.40
N LYS A 158 -17.53 9.17 24.39
CA LYS A 158 -17.53 10.58 23.96
C LYS A 158 -18.24 10.85 22.63
N ILE A 159 -18.36 9.85 21.77
CA ILE A 159 -18.89 10.00 20.42
C ILE A 159 -20.01 8.98 20.18
N ALA A 160 -19.68 7.71 19.97
CA ALA A 160 -20.65 6.65 19.71
C ALA A 160 -20.07 5.26 20.01
N GLN A 161 -20.91 4.37 20.55
CA GLN A 161 -20.54 2.96 20.75
C GLN A 161 -20.22 2.28 19.42
N GLY A 162 -19.26 1.35 19.44
CA GLY A 162 -18.85 0.57 18.26
C GLY A 162 -17.78 1.24 17.39
N LEU A 163 -17.41 2.49 17.66
CA LEU A 163 -16.30 3.15 16.94
C LEU A 163 -14.95 2.50 17.24
N SER A 164 -14.06 2.46 16.25
CA SER A 164 -12.70 1.95 16.44
C SER A 164 -11.68 3.07 16.30
N ALA A 165 -10.70 3.09 17.20
CA ALA A 165 -9.52 3.94 17.08
C ALA A 165 -8.40 3.17 16.37
N GLY A 166 -7.83 3.77 15.33
CA GLY A 166 -6.73 3.18 14.59
C GLY A 166 -5.64 4.23 14.34
N ARG A 167 -4.41 3.95 14.79
CA ARG A 167 -3.29 4.91 14.71
C ARG A 167 -3.08 5.48 13.31
N VAL A 168 -3.18 4.64 12.28
CA VAL A 168 -3.02 5.04 10.87
C VAL A 168 -4.36 5.44 10.25
N GLN A 169 -5.44 4.71 10.54
CA GLN A 169 -6.77 4.97 9.99
C GLN A 169 -7.30 6.35 10.35
N SER A 170 -7.13 6.77 11.62
CA SER A 170 -7.59 8.09 12.08
C SER A 170 -6.85 9.23 11.37
N VAL A 171 -5.58 9.05 11.01
CA VAL A 171 -4.82 10.05 10.23
C VAL A 171 -5.32 10.10 8.78
N ALA A 172 -5.59 8.94 8.16
CA ALA A 172 -6.15 8.91 6.81
C ALA A 172 -7.53 9.59 6.75
N VAL A 173 -8.41 9.31 7.72
CA VAL A 173 -9.71 9.98 7.85
C VAL A 173 -9.53 11.48 8.07
N ARG A 174 -8.56 11.90 8.89
CA ARG A 174 -8.23 13.32 9.09
C ARG A 174 -7.92 14.03 7.78
N LEU A 175 -7.10 13.44 6.90
CA LEU A 175 -6.75 14.05 5.61
C LEU A 175 -7.99 14.26 4.71
N ILE A 176 -8.94 13.32 4.75
CA ILE A 176 -10.20 13.44 4.01
C ILE A 176 -11.06 14.56 4.61
N VAL A 177 -11.17 14.62 5.95
CA VAL A 177 -11.94 15.65 6.65
C VAL A 177 -11.34 17.05 6.41
N GLU A 178 -10.02 17.20 6.45
CA GLU A 178 -9.34 18.47 6.17
C GLU A 178 -9.64 18.95 4.75
N ARG A 179 -9.56 18.06 3.74
CA ARG A 179 -9.95 18.39 2.37
C ARG A 179 -11.44 18.79 2.27
N GLU A 180 -12.32 18.09 2.97
CA GLU A 180 -13.74 18.42 2.97
C GLU A 180 -14.00 19.79 3.63
N THR A 181 -13.24 20.14 4.68
CA THR A 181 -13.30 21.47 5.29
C THR A 181 -12.79 22.55 4.34
N GLU A 182 -11.71 22.31 3.59
CA GLU A 182 -11.23 23.22 2.53
C GLU A 182 -12.33 23.47 1.49
N ILE A 183 -13.02 22.42 1.03
CA ILE A 183 -14.12 22.53 0.06
C ILE A 183 -15.29 23.33 0.62
N LYS A 184 -15.71 23.07 1.87
CA LYS A 184 -16.81 23.80 2.51
C LYS A 184 -16.51 25.28 2.74
N ASN A 185 -15.25 25.60 3.01
CA ASN A 185 -14.80 26.97 3.24
C ASN A 185 -14.39 27.69 1.94
N PHE A 186 -14.46 27.01 0.78
CA PHE A 186 -14.11 27.61 -0.50
C PHE A 186 -15.14 28.66 -0.92
N ILE A 187 -14.71 29.90 -1.04
CA ILE A 187 -15.52 31.01 -1.56
C ILE A 187 -15.19 31.15 -3.04
N ALA A 188 -16.12 30.75 -3.90
CA ALA A 188 -15.95 30.87 -5.35
C ALA A 188 -15.82 32.33 -5.77
N GLN A 189 -14.86 32.60 -6.66
CA GLN A 189 -14.64 33.92 -7.25
C GLN A 189 -14.97 33.85 -8.74
N GLU A 190 -15.81 34.76 -9.20
CA GLU A 190 -16.10 34.91 -10.62
C GLU A 190 -14.86 35.47 -11.34
N TYR A 191 -14.54 34.87 -12.49
CA TYR A 191 -13.56 35.40 -13.43
C TYR A 191 -13.93 34.97 -14.85
N TRP A 192 -13.41 35.70 -15.83
CA TRP A 192 -13.65 35.48 -17.24
C TRP A 192 -12.32 35.31 -17.98
N ASP A 193 -12.27 34.36 -18.90
CA ASP A 193 -11.22 34.24 -19.90
C ASP A 193 -11.77 34.75 -21.25
N ILE A 194 -10.93 35.42 -22.05
CA ILE A 194 -11.30 35.87 -23.39
C ILE A 194 -10.59 34.97 -24.41
N ASN A 195 -11.39 34.20 -25.14
CA ASN A 195 -10.91 33.28 -26.16
C ASN A 195 -11.30 33.81 -27.54
N ALA A 196 -10.36 33.78 -28.48
CA ALA A 196 -10.58 34.13 -29.87
C ALA A 196 -10.38 32.89 -30.75
N LEU A 197 -11.34 32.62 -31.62
CA LEU A 197 -11.20 31.63 -32.69
C LEU A 197 -10.60 32.33 -33.91
N LEU A 198 -9.34 32.02 -34.22
CA LEU A 198 -8.58 32.68 -35.27
C LEU A 198 -8.33 31.71 -36.42
N LYS A 199 -8.27 32.24 -37.65
CA LYS A 199 -7.93 31.45 -38.84
C LYS A 199 -6.96 32.21 -39.73
N LYS A 200 -6.02 31.48 -40.33
CA LYS A 200 -5.12 32.02 -41.37
C LYS A 200 -5.67 31.76 -42.78
N GLU A 201 -6.28 30.60 -42.98
CA GLU A 201 -6.89 30.09 -44.22
C GLU A 201 -8.21 29.41 -43.86
N GLU A 202 -9.12 29.18 -44.82
CA GLU A 202 -10.51 28.70 -44.55
C GLU A 202 -10.60 27.41 -43.71
N ASN A 203 -9.59 26.54 -43.71
CA ASN A 203 -9.61 25.24 -43.02
C ASN A 203 -8.62 25.12 -41.84
N ASN A 204 -8.05 26.24 -41.36
CA ASN A 204 -7.04 26.22 -40.29
C ASN A 204 -7.44 27.15 -39.14
N GLU A 205 -8.47 26.74 -38.38
CA GLU A 205 -8.92 27.41 -37.16
C GLU A 205 -8.10 26.98 -35.94
N PHE A 206 -7.79 27.91 -35.05
CA PHE A 206 -7.17 27.64 -33.76
C PHE A 206 -7.69 28.62 -32.70
N GLU A 207 -7.73 28.15 -31.45
CA GLU A 207 -8.11 28.97 -30.31
C GLU A 207 -6.90 29.71 -29.74
N ALA A 208 -7.07 31.00 -29.46
CA ALA A 208 -6.11 31.83 -28.77
C ALA A 208 -6.74 32.42 -27.52
N ILE A 209 -6.04 32.35 -26.39
CA ILE A 209 -6.48 32.92 -25.12
C ILE A 209 -5.77 34.26 -24.92
N LEU A 210 -6.51 35.30 -24.56
CA LEU A 210 -5.96 36.61 -24.26
C LEU A 210 -5.00 36.51 -23.06
N SER A 211 -3.73 36.83 -23.29
CA SER A 211 -2.68 36.71 -22.28
C SER A 211 -2.19 38.05 -21.74
N LYS A 212 -2.37 39.15 -22.50
CA LYS A 212 -1.89 40.49 -22.16
C LYS A 212 -2.82 41.61 -22.65
N ILE A 213 -2.96 42.67 -21.88
CA ILE A 213 -3.53 43.97 -22.29
C ILE A 213 -2.47 45.03 -22.00
N ASP A 214 -2.20 45.93 -22.94
CA ASP A 214 -1.23 47.05 -22.77
C ASP A 214 0.16 46.63 -22.23
N LYS A 215 0.62 45.44 -22.67
CA LYS A 215 1.87 44.75 -22.25
C LYS A 215 1.85 44.18 -20.83
N GLU A 216 0.79 44.36 -20.07
CA GLU A 216 0.59 43.74 -18.75
C GLU A 216 0.02 42.32 -18.91
N THR A 217 0.61 41.37 -18.19
CA THR A 217 0.15 39.97 -18.19
C THR A 217 -1.14 39.84 -17.39
N ILE A 218 -2.18 39.28 -18.02
CA ILE A 218 -3.45 39.01 -17.38
C ILE A 218 -3.28 37.79 -16.49
N SER A 219 -3.60 37.94 -15.21
CA SER A 219 -3.68 36.81 -14.28
C SER A 219 -5.07 36.19 -14.35
N LYS A 220 -5.22 34.95 -13.86
CA LYS A 220 -6.49 34.20 -13.89
C LYS A 220 -7.70 34.98 -13.36
N PHE A 221 -7.52 35.89 -12.39
CA PHE A 221 -8.60 36.65 -11.74
C PHE A 221 -8.65 38.12 -12.15
N SER A 222 -7.98 38.51 -13.25
CA SER A 222 -7.92 39.91 -13.68
C SER A 222 -9.25 40.42 -14.26
N ILE A 223 -10.04 39.56 -14.92
CA ILE A 223 -11.34 39.92 -15.50
C ILE A 223 -12.44 39.35 -14.59
N GLN A 224 -12.87 40.13 -13.61
CA GLN A 224 -13.74 39.63 -12.53
C GLN A 224 -15.24 39.69 -12.85
N THR A 225 -15.62 40.39 -13.93
CA THR A 225 -17.04 40.62 -14.25
C THR A 225 -17.28 40.55 -15.75
N LYS A 226 -18.50 40.15 -16.11
CA LYS A 226 -18.96 40.16 -17.50
C LYS A 226 -18.80 41.53 -18.17
N ILE A 227 -19.08 42.62 -17.44
CA ILE A 227 -19.00 43.99 -18.00
C ILE A 227 -17.59 44.29 -18.51
N LYS A 228 -16.55 43.98 -17.72
CA LYS A 228 -15.16 44.15 -18.15
C LYS A 228 -14.81 43.22 -19.31
N ALA A 229 -15.30 41.99 -19.30
CA ALA A 229 -15.11 41.06 -20.41
C ALA A 229 -15.73 41.61 -21.72
N ASP A 230 -16.97 42.11 -21.66
CA ASP A 230 -17.68 42.68 -22.80
C ASP A 230 -17.00 43.95 -23.34
N GLU A 231 -16.42 44.79 -22.47
CA GLU A 231 -15.59 45.95 -22.87
C GLU A 231 -14.35 45.52 -23.66
N ILE A 232 -13.65 44.49 -23.18
CA ILE A 232 -12.48 43.94 -23.87
C ILE A 232 -12.90 43.35 -25.22
N ILE A 233 -14.00 42.58 -25.28
CA ILE A 233 -14.52 42.00 -26.52
C ILE A 233 -14.85 43.10 -27.53
N LYS A 234 -15.51 44.18 -27.10
CA LYS A 234 -15.83 45.32 -27.99
C LYS A 234 -14.58 45.97 -28.56
N ASN A 235 -13.50 46.09 -27.78
CA ASN A 235 -12.23 46.64 -28.26
C ASN A 235 -11.51 45.72 -29.24
N LEU A 236 -11.75 44.41 -29.14
CA LEU A 236 -11.18 43.38 -30.01
C LEU A 236 -12.08 43.11 -31.24
N ASP A 237 -13.32 43.59 -31.24
CA ASP A 237 -14.26 43.42 -32.33
C ASP A 237 -13.77 44.21 -33.56
N ASN A 238 -13.65 43.53 -34.70
CA ASN A 238 -13.03 44.03 -35.94
C ASN A 238 -11.54 44.41 -35.83
N ALA A 239 -10.81 43.94 -34.79
CA ALA A 239 -9.36 44.14 -34.71
C ALA A 239 -8.61 43.23 -35.71
N ASP A 240 -7.49 43.74 -36.23
CA ASP A 240 -6.56 42.95 -37.05
C ASP A 240 -5.60 42.13 -36.18
N TYR A 241 -5.67 40.81 -36.28
CA TYR A 241 -4.80 39.91 -35.54
C TYR A 241 -3.51 39.64 -36.31
N LYS A 242 -2.36 39.80 -35.64
CA LYS A 242 -1.04 39.53 -36.22
C LYS A 242 -0.24 38.62 -35.29
N ILE A 243 0.51 37.70 -35.89
CA ILE A 243 1.44 36.86 -35.15
C ILE A 243 2.66 37.71 -34.78
N SER A 244 2.85 37.93 -33.48
CA SER A 244 4.00 38.70 -32.97
C SER A 244 5.25 37.85 -32.78
N ASN A 245 5.10 36.56 -32.45
CA ASN A 245 6.20 35.63 -32.23
C ASN A 245 5.74 34.18 -32.44
N ILE A 246 6.63 33.33 -32.98
CA ILE A 246 6.43 31.87 -33.07
C ILE A 246 7.65 31.21 -32.46
N GLU A 247 7.44 30.47 -31.37
CA GLU A 247 8.50 29.69 -30.72
C GLU A 247 8.23 28.19 -30.89
N LYS A 248 9.21 27.46 -31.43
CA LYS A 248 9.17 26.00 -31.54
C LYS A 248 10.25 25.40 -30.66
N LYS A 249 9.85 24.61 -29.67
CA LYS A 249 10.75 23.88 -28.78
C LYS A 249 10.53 22.39 -28.90
N GLU A 250 11.62 21.64 -29.03
CA GLU A 250 11.59 20.20 -28.89
C GLU A 250 11.60 19.85 -27.39
N THR A 251 10.67 19.00 -26.96
CA THR A 251 10.62 18.52 -25.58
C THR A 251 10.79 17.00 -25.57
N LYS A 252 11.64 16.50 -24.65
CA LYS A 252 11.86 15.07 -24.46
C LYS A 252 11.10 14.61 -23.21
N LYS A 253 10.36 13.52 -23.34
CA LYS A 253 9.66 12.87 -22.22
C LYS A 253 10.23 11.47 -22.01
N SER A 254 10.90 11.27 -20.88
CA SER A 254 11.41 9.96 -20.48
C SER A 254 10.28 9.03 -20.03
N PRO A 255 10.45 7.70 -20.19
CA PRO A 255 9.48 6.74 -19.65
C PRO A 255 9.42 6.82 -18.12
N LEU A 256 8.29 6.41 -17.57
CA LEU A 256 8.08 6.31 -16.13
C LEU A 256 8.90 5.13 -15.55
N PRO A 257 9.30 5.18 -14.27
CA PRO A 257 9.98 4.06 -13.62
C PRO A 257 9.06 2.82 -13.51
N PRO A 258 9.64 1.63 -13.26
CA PRO A 258 8.86 0.43 -12.95
C PRO A 258 7.93 0.64 -11.75
N PHE A 259 6.86 -0.13 -11.69
CA PHE A 259 5.88 0.00 -10.63
C PHE A 259 6.43 -0.37 -9.25
N THR A 260 6.19 0.51 -8.28
CA THR A 260 6.07 0.18 -6.85
C THR A 260 4.60 -0.08 -6.50
N THR A 261 4.33 -0.63 -5.31
CA THR A 261 2.95 -0.88 -4.83
C THR A 261 2.06 0.36 -4.92
N SER A 262 2.56 1.53 -4.49
CA SER A 262 1.77 2.78 -4.51
C SER A 262 1.48 3.25 -5.94
N THR A 263 2.48 3.26 -6.82
CA THR A 263 2.29 3.69 -8.21
C THR A 263 1.39 2.73 -8.99
N LEU A 264 1.46 1.43 -8.69
CA LEU A 264 0.58 0.43 -9.29
C LEU A 264 -0.88 0.66 -8.88
N GLN A 265 -1.15 0.84 -7.58
CA GLN A 265 -2.51 1.13 -7.09
C GLN A 265 -3.08 2.41 -7.71
N GLN A 266 -2.26 3.47 -7.80
CA GLN A 266 -2.67 4.73 -8.44
C GLN A 266 -3.01 4.56 -9.92
N GLU A 267 -2.16 3.89 -10.70
CA GLU A 267 -2.40 3.70 -12.13
C GLU A 267 -3.54 2.70 -12.41
N ALA A 268 -3.70 1.67 -11.58
CA ALA A 268 -4.81 0.72 -11.68
C ALA A 268 -6.16 1.41 -11.45
N TRP A 269 -6.26 2.31 -10.46
CA TRP A 269 -7.45 3.13 -10.28
C TRP A 269 -7.68 4.07 -11.48
N LYS A 270 -6.67 4.85 -11.87
CA LYS A 270 -6.80 5.86 -12.93
C LYS A 270 -7.18 5.29 -14.29
N LYS A 271 -6.65 4.12 -14.65
CA LYS A 271 -6.85 3.52 -15.98
C LYS A 271 -7.89 2.42 -16.01
N LEU A 272 -7.99 1.63 -14.94
CA LEU A 272 -8.82 0.41 -14.90
C LEU A 272 -9.96 0.51 -13.87
N HIS A 273 -10.01 1.59 -13.07
CA HIS A 273 -10.99 1.77 -11.99
C HIS A 273 -10.97 0.64 -10.94
N PHE A 274 -9.82 -0.01 -10.77
CA PHE A 274 -9.66 -1.03 -9.73
C PHE A 274 -9.38 -0.37 -8.38
N PRO A 275 -10.14 -0.72 -7.33
CA PRO A 275 -9.87 -0.23 -5.98
C PRO A 275 -8.55 -0.80 -5.44
N ALA A 276 -7.96 -0.09 -4.48
CA ALA A 276 -6.71 -0.46 -3.83
C ALA A 276 -6.83 -1.66 -2.89
#